data_AF-A0A533UAZ1-F1
#
_entry.id   AF-A0A533UAZ1-F1
#
_cell.length_a   1.000
_cell.length_b   1.000
_cell.length_c   1.000
_cell.angle_alpha   90.00
_cell.angle_beta   90.00
_cell.angle_gamma   90.00
#
_symmetry.space_group_name_H-M   'P 1'
#
loop_
_entity.id
_entity.type
_entity.pdbx_description
1 polymer ?
#
loop_
_entity_poly.entity_id
_entity_poly.type
_entity_poly.pdbx_seq_one_letter_code
_entity_poly.pdbx_strand_id
1 'polypeptide(L)'
;MRTKISIILLFISLALLIIYGADVISSKMASNDGKSGFLQLNEAIRGGGLGGGAVILSIIAFAISMKERSTLVVVLLIINGGLIIAGMVGLAAQGMVHDDGSKSSTVYGTTGLGILLVALGIVKVFITRKK
;
A
#
# COMPACT_ATOMS: atom_id res chain seq x y z
N MET A 1 0.73 -18.39 -17.42
CA MET A 1 -0.61 -17.80 -17.15
C MET A 1 -0.67 -17.13 -15.77
N ARG A 2 0.21 -17.51 -14.82
CA ARG A 2 0.12 -17.02 -13.44
C ARG A 2 0.58 -15.56 -13.30
N THR A 3 1.51 -15.12 -14.16
CA THR A 3 1.93 -13.71 -14.27
C THR A 3 0.81 -12.77 -14.67
N LYS A 4 -0.05 -13.15 -15.61
CA LYS A 4 -1.19 -12.31 -16.01
C LYS A 4 -2.11 -12.05 -14.82
N ILE A 5 -2.40 -13.10 -14.04
CA ILE A 5 -3.22 -13.03 -12.83
C ILE A 5 -2.55 -12.12 -11.79
N SER A 6 -1.25 -12.30 -11.51
CA SER A 6 -0.51 -11.43 -10.58
C SER A 6 -0.47 -9.97 -11.02
N ILE A 7 -0.30 -9.69 -12.31
CA ILE A 7 -0.31 -8.33 -12.84
C ILE A 7 -1.67 -7.68 -12.61
N ILE A 8 -2.77 -8.39 -12.94
CA ILE A 8 -4.13 -7.90 -12.70
C ILE A 8 -4.35 -7.61 -11.21
N LEU A 9 -3.95 -8.51 -10.33
CA LEU A 9 -4.06 -8.32 -8.88
C LEU A 9 -3.26 -7.10 -8.39
N LEU A 10 -2.08 -6.85 -8.95
CA LEU A 10 -1.27 -5.68 -8.60
C LEU A 10 -1.86 -4.37 -9.13
N PHE A 11 -2.47 -4.38 -10.31
CA PHE A 11 -3.20 -3.22 -10.82
C PHE A 11 -4.44 -2.91 -9.98
N ILE A 12 -5.18 -3.95 -9.55
CA ILE A 12 -6.30 -3.80 -8.62
C ILE A 12 -5.79 -3.21 -7.30
N SER A 13 -4.72 -3.81 -6.73
CA SER A 13 -4.06 -3.29 -5.53
C SER A 13 -3.66 -1.82 -5.65
N LEU A 14 -3.06 -1.44 -6.78
CA LEU A 14 -2.65 -0.06 -7.06
C LEU A 14 -3.87 0.87 -7.14
N ALA A 15 -4.94 0.46 -7.81
CA ALA A 15 -6.17 1.24 -7.88
C ALA A 15 -6.80 1.44 -6.49
N LEU A 16 -6.86 0.39 -5.66
CA LEU A 16 -7.34 0.51 -4.27
C LEU A 16 -6.48 1.49 -3.48
N LEU A 17 -5.16 1.44 -3.63
CA LEU A 17 -4.22 2.29 -2.91
C LEU A 17 -4.34 3.76 -3.33
N ILE A 18 -4.55 4.02 -4.62
CA ILE A 18 -4.81 5.38 -5.14
C ILE A 18 -6.15 5.91 -4.62
N ILE A 19 -7.21 5.10 -4.66
CA ILE A 19 -8.54 5.48 -4.13
C ILE A 19 -8.44 5.78 -2.63
N TYR A 20 -7.75 4.92 -1.88
CA TYR A 20 -7.47 5.14 -0.46
C TYR A 20 -6.74 6.46 -0.22
N GLY A 21 -5.62 6.69 -0.92
CA GLY A 21 -4.82 7.91 -0.76
C GLY A 21 -5.62 9.16 -1.11
N ALA A 22 -6.36 9.14 -2.22
CA ALA A 22 -7.21 10.25 -2.65
C ALA A 22 -8.35 10.52 -1.64
N ASP A 23 -8.98 9.49 -1.09
CA ASP A 23 -10.03 9.63 -0.10
C ASP A 23 -9.49 10.16 1.25
N VAL A 24 -8.28 9.75 1.66
CA VAL A 24 -7.59 10.31 2.83
C VAL A 24 -7.31 11.80 2.61
N ILE A 25 -6.79 12.20 1.44
CA ILE A 25 -6.53 13.61 1.11
C ILE A 25 -7.85 14.41 1.07
N SER A 26 -8.89 13.86 0.43
CA SER A 26 -10.21 14.49 0.31
C SER A 26 -10.87 14.69 1.67
N SER A 27 -10.79 13.71 2.57
CA SER A 27 -11.34 13.81 3.93
C SER A 27 -10.71 14.94 4.75
N LYS A 28 -9.47 15.31 4.44
CA LYS A 28 -8.79 16.44 5.08
C LYS A 28 -9.16 17.78 4.47
N MET A 29 -9.48 17.83 3.18
CA MET A 29 -9.87 19.06 2.50
C MET A 29 -11.34 19.45 2.77
N ALA A 30 -12.21 18.47 3.00
CA ALA A 30 -13.65 18.70 3.13
C ALA A 30 -14.13 19.02 4.56
N SER A 31 -13.54 18.44 5.62
CA SER A 31 -14.02 18.62 6.99
C SER A 31 -12.91 18.49 8.04
N ASN A 32 -12.82 19.44 8.98
CA ASN A 32 -11.89 19.39 10.13
C ASN A 32 -12.23 18.29 11.17
N ASP A 33 -13.27 17.49 10.91
CA ASP A 33 -13.84 16.54 11.88
C ASP A 33 -13.43 15.07 11.61
N GLY A 34 -12.61 14.82 10.57
CA GLY A 34 -11.99 13.52 10.24
C GLY A 34 -12.94 12.42 9.75
N LYS A 35 -14.25 12.65 9.76
CA LYS A 35 -15.30 11.64 9.54
C LYS A 35 -15.87 11.55 8.11
N SER A 36 -15.44 12.39 7.16
CA SER A 36 -16.08 12.38 5.83
C SER A 36 -15.08 12.65 4.71
N GLY A 37 -14.43 11.57 4.25
CA GLY A 37 -13.88 11.54 2.89
C GLY A 37 -14.98 11.42 1.84
N PHE A 38 -14.59 11.39 0.57
CA PHE A 38 -15.48 11.11 -0.55
C PHE A 38 -16.34 9.86 -0.33
N LEU A 39 -15.76 8.83 0.30
CA LEU A 39 -16.45 7.57 0.60
C LEU A 39 -17.25 7.60 1.91
N GLN A 40 -17.20 8.67 2.71
CA GLN A 40 -17.85 8.80 4.03
C GLN A 40 -17.60 7.61 4.98
N LEU A 41 -16.48 6.90 4.80
CA LEU A 41 -16.11 5.76 5.63
C LEU A 41 -15.26 6.20 6.81
N ASN A 42 -15.40 5.48 7.93
CA ASN A 42 -14.55 5.67 9.10
C ASN A 42 -13.08 5.36 8.76
N GLU A 43 -12.14 6.09 9.35
CA GLU A 43 -10.72 6.06 8.98
C GLU A 43 -10.09 4.66 9.15
N ALA A 44 -10.50 3.93 10.20
CA ALA A 44 -10.08 2.55 10.44
C ALA A 44 -10.61 1.56 9.37
N ILE A 45 -11.86 1.74 8.92
CA ILE A 45 -12.48 0.87 7.92
C ILE A 45 -11.86 1.11 6.55
N ARG A 46 -11.62 2.38 6.18
CA ARG A 46 -10.96 2.71 4.91
C ARG A 46 -9.49 2.25 4.91
N GLY A 47 -8.78 2.46 6.02
CA GLY A 47 -7.39 2.06 6.17
C GLY A 47 -7.21 0.55 6.12
N GLY A 48 -8.04 -0.21 6.83
CA GLY A 48 -8.00 -1.67 6.81
C GLY A 48 -8.50 -2.29 5.50
N GLY A 49 -9.62 -1.79 4.98
CA GLY A 49 -10.26 -2.32 3.77
C GLY A 49 -9.51 -1.96 2.50
N LEU A 50 -9.28 -0.66 2.25
CA LEU A 50 -8.65 -0.20 1.02
C LEU A 50 -7.12 -0.26 1.11
N GLY A 51 -6.54 0.28 2.18
CA GLY A 51 -5.09 0.25 2.40
C GLY A 51 -4.58 -1.16 2.69
N GLY A 52 -5.08 -1.80 3.74
CA GLY A 52 -4.70 -3.17 4.14
C GLY A 52 -5.06 -4.22 3.07
N GLY A 53 -6.24 -4.11 2.46
CA GLY A 53 -6.63 -4.96 1.33
C GLY A 53 -5.69 -4.84 0.13
N ALA A 54 -5.24 -3.62 -0.21
CA ALA A 54 -4.26 -3.43 -1.26
C ALA A 54 -2.92 -4.12 -0.92
N VAL A 55 -2.44 -4.02 0.32
CA VAL A 55 -1.20 -4.71 0.76
C VAL A 55 -1.34 -6.23 0.61
N ILE A 56 -2.43 -6.81 1.11
CA ILE A 56 -2.68 -8.25 1.06
C ILE A 56 -2.71 -8.73 -0.40
N LEU A 57 -3.40 -8.00 -1.29
CA LEU A 57 -3.42 -8.31 -2.72
C LEU A 57 -2.02 -8.28 -3.34
N SER A 58 -1.19 -7.29 -2.98
CA SER A 58 0.19 -7.21 -3.46
C SER A 58 1.05 -8.38 -3.00
N ILE A 59 0.89 -8.83 -1.74
CA ILE A 59 1.58 -10.01 -1.20
C ILE A 59 1.15 -11.29 -1.92
N ILE A 60 -0.16 -11.48 -2.11
CA ILE A 60 -0.70 -12.65 -2.83
C ILE A 60 -0.21 -12.64 -4.28
N ALA A 61 -0.24 -11.49 -4.95
CA ALA A 61 0.26 -11.35 -6.31
C ALA A 61 1.76 -11.67 -6.42
N PHE A 62 2.55 -11.24 -5.44
CA PHE A 62 3.96 -11.62 -5.33
C PHE A 62 4.12 -13.13 -5.22
N ALA A 63 3.41 -13.78 -4.29
CA ALA A 63 3.48 -15.22 -4.06
C ALA A 63 3.11 -16.03 -5.32
N ILE A 64 2.04 -15.62 -6.01
CA ILE A 64 1.60 -16.28 -7.26
C ILE A 64 2.65 -16.13 -8.37
N SER A 65 3.27 -14.95 -8.49
CA SER A 65 4.29 -14.69 -9.51
C SER A 65 5.70 -15.04 -9.04
N MET A 66 5.90 -15.59 -7.83
CA MET A 66 7.22 -15.97 -7.33
C MET A 66 7.90 -17.03 -8.22
N LYS A 67 7.10 -17.86 -8.89
CA LYS A 67 7.56 -18.92 -9.80
C LYS A 67 7.75 -18.47 -11.26
N GLU A 68 7.33 -17.26 -11.62
CA GLU A 68 7.38 -16.74 -13.00
C GLU A 68 8.14 -15.40 -13.06
N ARG A 69 9.10 -15.26 -13.98
CA ARG A 69 9.83 -14.00 -14.18
C ARG A 69 8.91 -12.94 -14.75
N SER A 70 8.78 -11.82 -14.05
CA SER A 70 8.14 -10.63 -14.60
C SER A 70 8.69 -9.37 -13.97
N THR A 71 9.39 -8.59 -14.79
CA THR A 71 9.86 -7.26 -14.43
C THR A 71 8.70 -6.31 -14.14
N LEU A 72 7.54 -6.50 -14.79
CA LEU A 72 6.33 -5.72 -14.51
C LEU A 72 5.85 -5.93 -13.07
N VAL A 73 5.82 -7.19 -12.59
CA VAL A 73 5.39 -7.49 -11.22
C VAL A 73 6.34 -6.86 -10.19
N VAL A 74 7.64 -6.84 -10.48
CA VAL A 74 8.65 -6.17 -9.65
C VAL A 74 8.37 -4.67 -9.54
N VAL A 75 8.20 -4.00 -10.68
CA VAL A 75 7.96 -2.56 -10.74
C VAL A 75 6.67 -2.20 -9.99
N LEU A 76 5.59 -2.95 -10.21
CA LEU A 76 4.31 -2.73 -9.53
C LEU A 76 4.40 -2.90 -8.01
N LEU A 77 5.18 -3.87 -7.51
CA LEU A 77 5.40 -4.06 -6.07
C LEU A 77 6.15 -2.88 -5.45
N ILE A 78 7.18 -2.39 -6.14
CA ILE A 78 7.95 -1.22 -5.67
C ILE A 78 7.06 0.02 -5.68
N ILE A 79 6.24 0.21 -6.72
CA ILE A 79 5.29 1.34 -6.77
C ILE A 79 4.28 1.26 -5.62
N ASN A 80 3.65 0.11 -5.39
CA ASN A 80 2.70 -0.07 -4.29
C ASN A 80 3.36 0.16 -2.92
N GLY A 81 4.52 -0.45 -2.68
CA GLY A 81 5.27 -0.27 -1.44
C GLY A 81 5.73 1.18 -1.23
N GLY A 82 6.21 1.82 -2.29
CA GLY A 82 6.62 3.22 -2.28
C GLY A 82 5.46 4.17 -2.01
N LEU A 83 4.28 3.90 -2.59
CA LEU A 83 3.09 4.72 -2.38
C LEU A 83 2.56 4.62 -0.94
N ILE A 84 2.67 3.45 -0.31
CA ILE A 84 2.39 3.29 1.14
C ILE A 84 3.34 4.13 1.97
N ILE A 85 4.65 4.03 1.72
CA ILE A 85 5.66 4.80 2.46
C ILE A 85 5.44 6.30 2.26
N ALA A 86 5.21 6.75 1.02
CA ALA A 86 4.93 8.14 0.70
C ALA A 86 3.67 8.66 1.41
N GLY A 87 2.61 7.84 1.47
CA GLY A 87 1.41 8.14 2.24
C GLY A 87 1.71 8.35 3.72
N MET A 88 2.50 7.45 4.33
CA MET A 88 2.88 7.55 5.74
C MET A 88 3.78 8.75 6.03
N VAL A 89 4.76 9.04 5.17
CA VAL A 89 5.60 10.25 5.28
C VAL A 89 4.75 11.51 5.16
N GLY A 90 3.76 11.52 4.25
CA GLY A 90 2.80 12.61 4.12
C GLY A 90 1.94 12.82 5.36
N LEU A 91 1.54 11.75 6.04
CA LEU A 91 0.82 11.83 7.32
C LEU A 91 1.74 12.32 8.46
N ALA A 92 2.99 11.85 8.49
CA ALA A 92 3.98 12.27 9.48
C ALA A 92 4.35 13.76 9.35
N ALA A 93 4.57 14.24 8.13
CA ALA A 93 4.88 15.65 7.85
C ALA A 93 3.77 16.62 8.28
N GLN A 94 2.53 16.13 8.38
CA GLN A 94 1.38 16.91 8.85
C GLN A 94 1.20 16.85 10.38
N GLY A 95 2.17 16.33 11.13
CA GLY A 95 2.13 16.28 12.60
C GLY A 95 1.10 15.30 13.17
N MET A 96 0.58 14.37 12.36
CA MET A 96 -0.41 13.37 12.81
C MET A 96 0.23 12.13 13.43
N VAL A 97 1.55 11.99 13.27
CA VAL A 97 2.36 11.02 13.99
C VAL A 97 2.92 11.73 15.23
N HIS A 98 2.02 12.08 16.16
CA HIS A 98 2.41 12.56 17.48
C HIS A 98 2.15 11.48 18.53
N ASP A 99 3.04 11.48 19.51
CA ASP A 99 3.38 10.47 20.52
C ASP A 99 2.21 10.09 21.44
N ASP A 100 1.23 9.39 20.86
CA ASP A 100 0.16 8.75 21.61
C ASP A 100 0.33 7.26 21.35
N GLY A 101 0.86 6.51 22.33
CA GLY A 101 1.45 5.17 22.21
C GLY A 101 0.61 4.08 21.52
N SER A 102 -0.66 4.37 21.22
CA SER A 102 -1.59 3.54 20.45
C SER A 102 -1.53 3.79 18.93
N LYS A 103 -1.36 5.04 18.48
CA LYS A 103 -1.33 5.43 17.05
C LYS A 103 0.01 5.14 16.39
N SER A 104 1.08 5.08 17.18
CA SER A 104 2.42 4.70 16.74
C SER A 104 2.45 3.26 16.19
N SER A 105 1.79 2.31 16.85
CA SER A 105 1.78 0.90 16.46
C SER A 105 1.21 0.66 15.05
N THR A 106 0.16 1.38 14.66
CA THR A 106 -0.49 1.26 13.36
C THR A 106 0.31 1.96 12.26
N VAL A 107 0.94 3.08 12.59
CA VAL A 107 1.86 3.83 11.71
C VAL A 107 3.10 2.99 11.42
N TYR A 108 3.73 2.41 12.45
CA TYR A 108 4.88 1.53 12.31
C TYR A 108 4.53 0.24 11.58
N GLY A 109 3.35 -0.35 11.86
CA GLY A 109 2.88 -1.55 11.16
C GLY A 109 2.65 -1.32 9.67
N THR A 110 1.96 -0.23 9.30
CA THR A 110 1.65 0.09 7.90
C THR A 110 2.91 0.49 7.13
N THR A 111 3.79 1.29 7.75
CA THR A 111 5.09 1.64 7.15
C THR A 111 5.97 0.40 6.98
N GLY A 112 5.97 -0.50 7.98
CA GLY A 112 6.68 -1.78 7.91
C GLY A 112 6.19 -2.67 6.77
N LEU A 113 4.87 -2.71 6.52
CA LEU A 113 4.30 -3.42 5.37
C LEU A 113 4.70 -2.78 4.03
N GLY A 114 4.78 -1.45 3.96
CA GLY A 114 5.30 -0.75 2.78
C GLY A 114 6.76 -1.10 2.49
N ILE A 115 7.61 -1.07 3.52
CA ILE A 115 9.03 -1.48 3.43
C ILE A 115 9.15 -2.95 3.02
N LEU A 116 8.33 -3.83 3.60
CA LEU A 116 8.26 -5.24 3.24
C LEU A 116 7.95 -5.42 1.76
N LEU A 117 6.93 -4.72 1.23
CA LEU A 117 6.58 -4.79 -0.19
C LEU A 117 7.71 -4.33 -1.11
N VAL A 118 8.39 -3.24 -0.76
CA VAL A 118 9.58 -2.77 -1.50
C VAL A 118 10.69 -3.83 -1.44
N ALA A 119 10.97 -4.40 -0.26
CA ALA A 119 11.95 -5.47 -0.08
C ALA A 119 11.60 -6.70 -0.92
N LEU A 120 10.33 -7.13 -0.96
CA LEU A 120 9.84 -8.21 -1.81
C LEU A 120 10.07 -7.90 -3.30
N GLY A 121 9.78 -6.66 -3.73
CA GLY A 121 10.08 -6.18 -5.08
C GLY A 121 11.57 -6.31 -5.42
N ILE A 122 12.45 -5.83 -4.54
CA ILE A 122 13.90 -5.89 -4.69
C ILE A 122 14.40 -7.34 -4.72
N VAL A 123 13.99 -8.18 -3.76
CA VAL A 123 14.34 -9.61 -3.71
C VAL A 123 13.96 -10.30 -5.02
N LYS A 124 12.81 -9.92 -5.60
CA LYS A 124 12.38 -10.46 -6.88
C LYS A 124 13.21 -9.97 -8.06
N VAL A 125 13.76 -8.75 -8.04
CA VAL A 125 14.77 -8.31 -9.03
C VAL A 125 15.93 -9.30 -9.05
N PHE A 126 16.45 -9.66 -7.88
CA PHE A 126 17.59 -10.57 -7.77
C PHE A 126 17.26 -11.98 -8.25
N ILE A 127 16.09 -12.52 -7.88
CA ILE A 127 15.60 -13.83 -8.38
C ILE A 127 15.42 -13.80 -9.91
N THR A 128 14.95 -12.67 -10.44
CA THR A 128 14.76 -12.45 -11.89
C THR A 128 16.07 -12.21 -12.63
N ARG A 129 17.20 -11.94 -11.97
CA ARG A 129 18.52 -11.79 -12.60
C ARG A 129 19.42 -13.04 -12.49
N LYS A 130 19.25 -13.89 -11.47
CA LYS A 130 20.18 -14.98 -11.13
C LYS A 130 20.11 -16.26 -12.01
N LYS A 131 19.57 -16.18 -13.22
CA LYS A 131 19.40 -17.30 -14.16
C LYS A 131 19.42 -16.80 -15.60
#